data_AF-A0A0Q8I2A7-F1
#
_entry.id   AF-A0A0Q8I2A7-F1
#
_cell.length_a   1.000
_cell.length_b   1.000
_cell.length_c   1.000
_cell.angle_alpha   90.00
_cell.angle_beta   90.00
_cell.angle_gamma   90.00
#
_symmetry.space_group_name_H-M   'P 1'
#
loop_
_entity.id
_entity.type
_entity.pdbx_description
1 polymer ?
#
loop_
_entity_poly.entity_id
_entity_poly.type
_entity_poly.pdbx_seq_one_letter_code
_entity_poly.pdbx_strand_id
1 'polypeptide(L)'
;MEQRDADAPEAAVDLTIGDLAQRTGLTPAVIRTWETRHGFPSPRRLESGHRRYSDADVAVIRQILRRKDGGVRLDAAIAEAVSHRGPTSPSIFAELRRRHPALVAHRLRKTTLLGLSHAIEDACCAAAERPVLFGAFQRAELYTPSAGRWTELARVARSAIVFADLDTAHEAGPSGPEQVHLEADAPLRREWAVVCDAQDSTALLSAWELPGQTTVADRDRVFEAIWTVDPDAVRDAARVAARVAADADNATAQLLVQELADPPRRRANEAEAATALFNRAIAYVDRLR
;
A
#
# COMPACT_ATOMS: atom_id res chain seq x y z
N MET A 1 -8.25 44.37 11.36
CA MET A 1 -6.84 44.16 11.03
C MET A 1 -6.73 42.70 10.67
N GLU A 2 -6.72 42.46 9.36
CA GLU A 2 -6.99 41.19 8.70
C GLU A 2 -6.14 40.00 9.15
N GLN A 3 -6.81 38.84 9.12
CA GLN A 3 -6.29 37.50 8.85
C GLN A 3 -4.91 37.49 8.15
N ARG A 4 -3.94 36.78 8.76
CA ARG A 4 -2.82 36.19 8.02
C ARG A 4 -3.26 34.81 7.56
N ASP A 5 -3.51 34.71 6.26
CA ASP A 5 -3.84 33.47 5.56
C ASP A 5 -2.70 32.45 5.61
N ALA A 6 -3.14 31.21 5.71
CA ALA A 6 -2.52 29.90 5.53
C ALA A 6 -1.13 29.84 4.87
N ASP A 7 -0.22 29.17 5.57
CA ASP A 7 0.91 28.45 4.99
C ASP A 7 0.33 27.23 4.24
N ALA A 8 0.30 27.30 2.91
CA ALA A 8 -0.21 26.24 2.05
C ALA A 8 0.85 25.14 1.87
N PRO A 9 0.47 23.84 1.87
CA PRO A 9 1.41 22.75 1.67
C PRO A 9 2.05 22.82 0.28
N GLU A 10 3.34 22.49 0.23
CA GLU A 10 4.23 22.62 -0.92
C GLU A 10 3.67 21.89 -2.15
N ALA A 11 3.32 22.67 -3.18
CA ALA A 11 2.57 22.22 -4.35
C ALA A 11 3.32 21.13 -5.15
N ALA A 12 2.59 20.08 -5.54
CA ALA A 12 3.00 19.18 -6.61
C ALA A 12 3.49 20.01 -7.82
N VAL A 13 4.76 19.86 -8.19
CA VAL A 13 5.39 20.70 -9.22
C VAL A 13 4.70 20.49 -10.57
N ASP A 14 3.94 21.49 -11.00
CA ASP A 14 3.26 21.55 -12.29
C ASP A 14 4.28 21.89 -13.41
N LEU A 15 4.87 20.87 -14.00
CA LEU A 15 5.85 20.98 -15.09
C LEU A 15 5.20 21.44 -16.39
N THR A 16 5.87 22.33 -17.13
CA THR A 16 5.49 22.65 -18.51
C THR A 16 5.91 21.52 -19.46
N ILE A 17 5.42 21.54 -20.70
CA ILE A 17 5.88 20.59 -21.73
C ILE A 17 7.38 20.74 -22.03
N GLY A 18 7.94 21.95 -21.84
CA GLY A 18 9.37 22.21 -22.00
C GLY A 18 10.18 21.54 -20.89
N ASP A 19 9.72 21.67 -19.65
CA ASP A 19 10.36 21.04 -18.48
C ASP A 19 10.32 19.51 -18.59
N LEU A 20 9.17 18.97 -18.99
CA LEU A 20 9.01 17.53 -19.22
C LEU A 20 9.95 17.03 -20.32
N ALA A 21 10.06 17.76 -21.43
CA ALA A 21 10.97 17.45 -22.52
C ALA A 21 12.44 17.45 -22.05
N GLN A 22 12.84 18.48 -21.31
CA GLN A 22 14.20 18.60 -20.77
C GLN A 22 14.52 17.44 -19.81
N ARG A 23 13.61 17.10 -18.90
CA ARG A 23 13.82 16.04 -17.89
C ARG A 23 13.81 14.63 -18.48
N THR A 24 13.11 14.40 -19.58
CA THR A 24 12.96 13.07 -20.18
C THR A 24 13.87 12.84 -21.39
N GLY A 25 14.47 13.90 -21.95
CA GLY A 25 15.25 13.82 -23.19
C GLY A 25 14.38 13.64 -24.44
N LEU A 26 13.06 13.72 -24.32
CA LEU A 26 12.13 13.69 -25.45
C LEU A 26 11.87 15.10 -25.98
N THR A 27 11.51 15.22 -27.25
CA THR A 27 11.05 16.50 -27.80
C THR A 27 9.58 16.74 -27.44
N PRO A 28 9.14 18.01 -27.30
CA PRO A 28 7.72 18.33 -27.08
C PRO A 28 6.78 17.74 -28.14
N ALA A 29 7.25 17.58 -29.38
CA ALA A 29 6.48 16.97 -30.47
C ALA A 29 6.23 15.47 -30.25
N VAL A 30 7.24 14.74 -29.76
CA VAL A 30 7.09 13.30 -29.42
C VAL A 30 6.11 13.13 -28.27
N ILE A 31 6.20 13.97 -27.23
CA ILE A 31 5.29 13.96 -26.09
C ILE A 31 3.83 14.18 -26.53
N ARG A 32 3.57 15.17 -27.40
CA ARG A 32 2.22 15.41 -27.96
C ARG A 32 1.71 14.26 -28.82
N THR A 33 2.61 13.62 -29.56
CA THR A 33 2.26 12.47 -30.39
C THR A 33 1.83 11.30 -29.52
N TRP A 34 2.55 11.06 -28.41
CA TRP A 34 2.16 10.02 -27.45
C TRP A 34 0.83 10.37 -26.77
N GLU A 35 0.63 11.63 -26.35
CA GLU A 35 -0.62 12.10 -25.76
C GLU A 35 -1.81 11.80 -26.70
N THR A 36 -1.66 12.11 -27.98
CA THR A 36 -2.73 11.94 -28.98
C THR A 36 -2.97 10.47 -29.31
N ARG A 37 -1.91 9.67 -29.47
CA ARG A 37 -1.99 8.28 -29.96
C ARG A 37 -2.31 7.27 -28.87
N HIS A 38 -1.83 7.52 -27.65
CA HIS A 38 -1.90 6.58 -26.54
C HIS A 38 -2.61 7.14 -25.31
N GLY A 39 -3.07 8.41 -25.35
CA GLY A 39 -3.67 9.08 -24.19
C GLY A 39 -2.66 9.41 -23.08
N PHE A 40 -1.36 9.29 -23.35
CA PHE A 40 -0.28 9.39 -22.36
C PHE A 40 0.89 10.23 -22.89
N PRO A 41 1.52 11.09 -22.08
CA PRO A 41 1.12 11.48 -20.73
C PRO A 41 -0.24 12.19 -20.71
N SER A 42 -0.92 12.19 -19.57
CA SER A 42 -2.27 12.76 -19.40
C SER A 42 -2.18 14.07 -18.61
N PRO A 43 -1.86 15.20 -19.25
CA PRO A 43 -1.64 16.47 -18.55
C PRO A 43 -2.92 17.01 -17.93
N ARG A 44 -2.78 17.68 -16.78
CA ARG A 44 -3.81 18.58 -16.27
C ARG A 44 -3.85 19.84 -17.14
N ARG A 45 -5.03 20.27 -17.53
CA ARG A 45 -5.21 21.54 -18.25
C ARG A 45 -5.60 22.64 -17.27
N LEU A 46 -4.86 23.74 -17.29
CA LEU A 46 -5.24 24.96 -16.57
C LEU A 46 -6.44 25.62 -17.27
N GLU A 47 -7.11 26.54 -16.58
CA GLU A 47 -8.19 27.37 -17.17
C GLU A 47 -7.71 28.16 -18.40
N SER A 48 -6.42 28.51 -18.44
CA SER A 48 -5.76 29.13 -19.61
C SER A 48 -5.55 28.18 -20.80
N GLY A 49 -5.88 26.90 -20.66
CA GLY A 49 -5.68 25.87 -21.68
C GLY A 49 -4.25 25.29 -21.75
N HIS A 50 -3.34 25.77 -20.91
CA HIS A 50 -1.97 25.23 -20.85
C HIS A 50 -1.91 23.87 -20.15
N ARG A 51 -1.07 22.98 -20.68
CA ARG A 51 -0.79 21.65 -20.12
C ARG A 51 0.20 21.74 -18.95
N ARG A 52 -0.09 21.00 -17.88
CA ARG A 52 0.80 20.75 -16.75
C ARG A 52 0.97 19.26 -16.53
N TYR A 53 2.21 18.88 -16.25
CA TYR A 53 2.67 17.52 -16.04
C TYR A 53 3.25 17.39 -14.64
N SER A 54 3.30 16.18 -14.10
CA SER A 54 3.89 15.91 -12.79
C SER A 54 5.25 15.24 -12.91
N ASP A 55 6.00 15.19 -11.81
CA ASP A 55 7.24 14.39 -11.76
C ASP A 55 6.98 12.88 -11.92
N ALA A 56 5.77 12.41 -11.60
CA ALA A 56 5.37 11.05 -11.92
C ALA A 56 5.33 10.81 -13.45
N ASP A 57 4.92 11.80 -14.26
CA ASP A 57 4.99 11.69 -15.72
C ASP A 57 6.43 11.49 -16.20
N VAL A 58 7.39 12.21 -15.60
CA VAL A 58 8.83 12.08 -15.91
C VAL A 58 9.33 10.67 -15.62
N ALA A 59 9.01 10.13 -14.44
CA ALA A 59 9.45 8.81 -14.01
C ALA A 59 8.94 7.71 -14.95
N VAL A 60 7.65 7.76 -15.32
CA VAL A 60 7.03 6.78 -16.22
C VAL A 60 7.62 6.88 -17.63
N ILE A 61 7.84 8.09 -18.16
CA ILE A 61 8.48 8.25 -19.48
C ILE A 61 9.88 7.63 -19.47
N ARG A 62 10.70 7.89 -18.43
CA ARG A 62 12.03 7.30 -18.31
C ARG A 62 11.99 5.77 -18.25
N GLN A 63 10.99 5.19 -17.60
CA GLN A 63 10.79 3.73 -17.58
C GLN A 63 10.45 3.17 -18.96
N ILE A 64 9.54 3.82 -19.70
CA ILE A 64 9.20 3.44 -21.08
C ILE A 64 10.46 3.46 -21.95
N LEU A 65 11.29 4.50 -21.82
CA LEU A 65 12.54 4.63 -22.57
C LEU A 65 13.53 3.51 -22.23
N ARG A 66 13.76 3.22 -20.95
CA ARG A 66 14.63 2.09 -20.55
C ARG A 66 14.20 0.75 -21.14
N ARG A 67 12.89 0.50 -21.20
CA ARG A 67 12.35 -0.75 -21.77
C ARG A 67 12.48 -0.81 -23.28
N LYS A 68 12.26 0.33 -23.95
CA LYS A 68 12.52 0.46 -25.38
C LYS A 68 13.99 0.18 -25.69
N ASP A 69 14.91 0.73 -24.89
CA ASP A 69 16.35 0.49 -25.03
C ASP A 69 16.71 -0.98 -24.76
N GLY A 70 15.95 -1.66 -23.90
CA GLY A 70 16.01 -3.11 -23.67
C GLY A 70 15.34 -3.98 -24.75
N GLY A 71 14.89 -3.41 -25.87
CA GLY A 71 14.34 -4.16 -27.01
C GLY A 71 12.82 -4.35 -27.01
N VAL A 72 12.09 -3.81 -26.02
CA VAL A 72 10.63 -3.86 -26.01
C VAL A 72 10.07 -2.88 -27.05
N ARG A 73 9.05 -3.30 -27.81
CA ARG A 73 8.37 -2.42 -28.77
C ARG A 73 7.77 -1.21 -28.05
N LEU A 74 7.99 -0.01 -28.58
CA LEU A 74 7.56 1.23 -27.93
C LEU A 74 6.05 1.24 -27.60
N ASP A 75 5.20 0.85 -28.55
CA ASP A 75 3.75 0.81 -28.32
C ASP A 75 3.37 -0.16 -27.18
N ALA A 76 4.09 -1.28 -27.03
CA ALA A 76 3.88 -2.23 -25.93
C ALA A 76 4.40 -1.69 -24.60
N ALA A 77 5.58 -1.03 -24.60
CA ALA A 77 6.12 -0.38 -23.41
C ALA A 77 5.21 0.75 -22.90
N ILE A 78 4.60 1.52 -23.81
CA ILE A 78 3.61 2.56 -23.48
C ILE A 78 2.33 1.90 -22.96
N ALA A 79 1.75 0.93 -23.67
CA ALA A 79 0.51 0.27 -23.24
C ALA A 79 0.65 -0.37 -21.85
N GLU A 80 1.81 -0.99 -21.59
CA GLU A 80 2.13 -1.56 -20.29
C GLU A 80 2.30 -0.47 -19.22
N ALA A 81 3.06 0.59 -19.49
CA ALA A 81 3.24 1.69 -18.55
C ALA A 81 1.92 2.42 -18.23
N VAL A 82 1.02 2.56 -19.21
CA VAL A 82 -0.33 3.12 -19.04
C VAL A 82 -1.23 2.16 -18.26
N SER A 83 -1.14 0.85 -18.49
CA SER A 83 -1.89 -0.15 -17.72
C SER A 83 -1.40 -0.26 -16.26
N HIS A 84 -0.12 0.04 -16.02
CA HIS A 84 0.47 0.15 -14.69
C HIS A 84 0.27 1.53 -14.04
N ARG A 85 -0.42 2.49 -14.70
CA ARG A 85 -1.04 3.65 -14.04
C ARG A 85 -2.30 3.25 -13.27
N GLY A 86 -2.20 2.18 -12.48
CA GLY A 86 -2.92 2.17 -11.21
C GLY A 86 -2.45 3.36 -10.37
N PRO A 87 -3.20 3.75 -9.33
CA PRO A 87 -2.97 5.00 -8.62
C PRO A 87 -1.49 5.12 -8.18
N THR A 88 -1.00 6.35 -8.15
CA THR A 88 0.39 6.73 -7.84
C THR A 88 0.87 6.34 -6.44
N SER A 89 0.02 5.72 -5.61
CA SER A 89 0.44 4.97 -4.43
C SER A 89 0.06 3.49 -4.59
N PRO A 90 0.98 2.55 -4.35
CA PRO A 90 0.72 1.14 -4.58
C PRO A 90 -0.33 0.59 -3.59
N SER A 91 -1.26 -0.19 -4.14
CA SER A 91 -2.28 -0.94 -3.40
C SER A 91 -1.75 -2.34 -3.07
N ILE A 92 -1.83 -2.77 -1.81
CA ILE A 92 -1.40 -4.12 -1.42
C ILE A 92 -2.30 -5.15 -2.09
N PHE A 93 -3.62 -4.91 -2.06
CA PHE A 93 -4.59 -5.81 -2.67
C PHE A 93 -4.37 -5.97 -4.18
N ALA A 94 -4.19 -4.86 -4.91
CA ALA A 94 -3.97 -4.89 -6.36
C ALA A 94 -2.63 -5.56 -6.72
N GLU A 95 -1.59 -5.39 -5.89
CA GLU A 95 -0.32 -6.09 -6.06
C GLU A 95 -0.49 -7.60 -5.97
N LEU A 96 -1.17 -8.07 -4.91
CA LEU A 96 -1.42 -9.48 -4.68
C LEU A 96 -2.22 -10.09 -5.83
N ARG A 97 -3.27 -9.41 -6.31
CA ARG A 97 -4.04 -9.88 -7.47
C ARG A 97 -3.19 -9.99 -8.74
N ARG A 98 -2.22 -9.10 -8.94
CA ARG A 98 -1.36 -9.07 -10.12
C ARG A 98 -0.26 -10.13 -10.09
N ARG A 99 0.42 -10.29 -8.96
CA ARG A 99 1.58 -11.19 -8.83
C ARG A 99 1.20 -12.61 -8.39
N HIS A 100 0.09 -12.75 -7.67
CA HIS A 100 -0.36 -14.01 -7.09
C HIS A 100 -1.79 -14.34 -7.53
N PRO A 101 -2.05 -14.51 -8.84
CA PRO A 101 -3.40 -14.66 -9.38
C PRO A 101 -4.13 -15.93 -8.90
N ALA A 102 -3.39 -16.92 -8.39
CA ALA A 102 -3.94 -18.14 -7.81
C ALA A 102 -4.57 -17.92 -6.42
N LEU A 103 -4.24 -16.82 -5.73
CA LEU A 103 -4.87 -16.49 -4.45
C LEU A 103 -6.33 -16.12 -4.67
N VAL A 104 -7.21 -16.81 -3.95
CA VAL A 104 -8.66 -16.60 -4.01
C VAL A 104 -9.02 -15.36 -3.20
N ALA A 105 -9.78 -14.48 -3.83
CA ALA A 105 -10.41 -13.35 -3.15
C ALA A 105 -11.77 -13.79 -2.60
N HIS A 106 -12.02 -13.49 -1.33
CA HIS A 106 -13.24 -13.84 -0.62
C HIS A 106 -14.03 -12.58 -0.28
N ARG A 107 -15.36 -12.65 -0.37
CA ARG A 107 -16.24 -11.61 0.19
C ARG A 107 -16.49 -11.88 1.66
N LEU A 108 -15.95 -11.03 2.54
CA LEU A 108 -15.99 -11.19 3.99
C LEU A 108 -16.60 -9.95 4.65
N ARG A 109 -17.26 -10.14 5.80
CA ARG A 109 -17.75 -9.02 6.62
C ARG A 109 -16.63 -8.45 7.48
N LYS A 110 -16.79 -7.21 7.95
CA LYS A 110 -15.86 -6.55 8.88
C LYS A 110 -15.56 -7.41 10.12
N THR A 111 -16.58 -8.04 10.71
CA THR A 111 -16.39 -8.93 11.88
C THR A 111 -15.46 -10.12 11.57
N THR A 112 -15.56 -10.69 10.37
CA THR A 112 -14.66 -11.76 9.93
C THR A 112 -13.23 -11.24 9.73
N LEU A 113 -13.08 -10.04 9.14
CA LEU A 113 -11.76 -9.41 8.97
C LEU A 113 -11.08 -9.12 10.31
N LEU A 114 -11.83 -8.63 11.30
CA LEU A 114 -11.34 -8.42 12.67
C LEU A 114 -10.82 -9.73 13.27
N GLY A 115 -11.58 -10.81 13.14
CA GLY A 115 -11.16 -12.12 13.65
C GLY A 115 -9.92 -12.67 12.97
N LEU A 116 -9.80 -12.51 11.65
CA LEU A 116 -8.59 -12.88 10.90
C LEU A 116 -7.39 -12.01 11.29
N SER A 117 -7.59 -10.70 11.45
CA SER A 117 -6.54 -9.75 11.88
C SER A 117 -5.98 -10.17 13.23
N HIS A 118 -6.84 -10.35 14.24
CA HIS A 118 -6.41 -10.80 15.56
C HIS A 118 -5.69 -12.14 15.53
N ALA A 119 -6.15 -13.08 14.71
CA ALA A 119 -5.49 -14.38 14.58
C ALA A 119 -4.06 -14.26 14.04
N ILE A 120 -3.86 -13.46 12.99
CA ILE A 120 -2.55 -13.17 12.38
C ILE A 120 -1.65 -12.50 13.41
N GLU A 121 -2.16 -11.45 14.04
CA GLU A 121 -1.36 -10.65 14.95
C GLU A 121 -0.91 -11.45 16.19
N ASP A 122 -1.78 -12.28 16.75
CA ASP A 122 -1.41 -13.18 17.84
C ASP A 122 -0.46 -14.30 17.38
N ALA A 123 -0.50 -14.68 16.09
CA ALA A 123 0.42 -15.69 15.55
C ALA A 123 1.83 -15.12 15.51
N CYS A 124 1.94 -13.85 15.09
CA CYS A 124 3.19 -13.11 15.10
C CYS A 124 3.75 -12.94 16.52
N CYS A 125 2.92 -12.62 17.52
CA CYS A 125 3.37 -12.55 18.92
C CYS A 125 3.88 -13.92 19.44
N ALA A 126 3.23 -15.01 19.06
CA ALA A 126 3.51 -16.33 19.61
C ALA A 126 4.81 -16.96 19.04
N ALA A 127 5.27 -16.51 17.88
CA ALA A 127 6.43 -17.10 17.21
C ALA A 127 7.79 -16.76 17.85
N ALA A 128 7.83 -15.87 18.85
CA ALA A 128 9.06 -15.38 19.50
C ALA A 128 10.11 -14.84 18.50
N GLU A 129 9.65 -14.37 17.34
CA GLU A 129 10.45 -13.73 16.31
C GLU A 129 10.37 -12.21 16.41
N ARG A 130 11.23 -11.53 15.62
CA ARG A 130 11.18 -10.07 15.43
C ARG A 130 10.61 -9.75 14.04
N PRO A 131 9.27 -9.83 13.83
CA PRO A 131 8.66 -9.59 12.53
C PRO A 131 8.75 -8.14 12.09
N VAL A 132 8.65 -7.90 10.78
CA VAL A 132 8.28 -6.60 10.21
C VAL A 132 6.76 -6.60 10.02
N LEU A 133 6.08 -5.69 10.73
CA LEU A 133 4.62 -5.60 10.77
C LEU A 133 4.11 -4.35 10.06
N PHE A 134 3.06 -4.52 9.25
CA PHE A 134 2.33 -3.41 8.63
C PHE A 134 0.84 -3.54 8.88
N GLY A 135 0.20 -2.46 9.33
CA GLY A 135 -1.24 -2.40 9.57
C GLY A 135 -1.86 -1.24 8.81
N ALA A 136 -2.84 -1.48 7.96
CA ALA A 136 -3.60 -0.42 7.30
C ALA A 136 -5.04 -0.41 7.83
N PHE A 137 -5.46 0.71 8.42
CA PHE A 137 -6.74 0.83 9.14
C PHE A 137 -7.76 1.68 8.41
N GLN A 138 -7.50 2.09 7.16
CA GLN A 138 -8.29 3.05 6.38
C GLN A 138 -8.33 4.46 7.01
N ARG A 139 -8.82 4.60 8.26
CA ARG A 139 -9.02 5.84 9.00
C ARG A 139 -8.53 5.75 10.45
N ALA A 140 -8.17 6.88 11.07
CA ALA A 140 -7.70 6.92 12.46
C ALA A 140 -8.72 6.37 13.48
N GLU A 141 -10.03 6.58 13.27
CA GLU A 141 -11.05 6.10 14.21
C GLU A 141 -11.15 4.57 14.22
N LEU A 142 -10.77 3.93 13.11
CA LEU A 142 -10.71 2.48 12.98
C LEU A 142 -9.43 1.90 13.59
N TYR A 143 -8.35 2.68 13.68
CA TYR A 143 -7.13 2.30 14.38
C TYR A 143 -7.24 2.41 15.91
N THR A 144 -7.98 3.40 16.42
CA THR A 144 -8.03 3.72 17.86
C THR A 144 -8.33 2.50 18.76
N PRO A 145 -9.31 1.63 18.45
CA PRO A 145 -9.55 0.41 19.24
C PRO A 145 -8.39 -0.59 19.23
N SER A 146 -7.57 -0.56 18.19
CA SER A 146 -6.43 -1.47 17.96
C SER A 146 -5.11 -0.93 18.50
N ALA A 147 -5.03 0.35 18.87
CA ALA A 147 -3.78 1.03 19.26
C ALA A 147 -3.05 0.36 20.43
N GLY A 148 -3.80 -0.11 21.45
CA GLY A 148 -3.22 -0.86 22.57
C GLY A 148 -2.57 -2.18 22.12
N ARG A 149 -3.24 -2.92 21.24
CA ARG A 149 -2.73 -4.18 20.68
C ARG A 149 -1.47 -3.95 19.85
N TRP A 150 -1.48 -2.91 19.03
CA TRP A 150 -0.35 -2.56 18.17
C TRP A 150 0.85 -1.98 18.94
N THR A 151 0.62 -1.37 20.10
CA THR A 151 1.71 -1.00 21.02
C THR A 151 2.42 -2.23 21.57
N GLU A 152 1.67 -3.28 21.97
CA GLU A 152 2.29 -4.53 22.44
C GLU A 152 3.00 -5.27 21.30
N LEU A 153 2.44 -5.28 20.08
CA LEU A 153 3.11 -5.82 18.90
C LEU A 153 4.44 -5.11 18.61
N ALA A 154 4.45 -3.76 18.67
CA ALA A 154 5.63 -2.96 18.39
C ALA A 154 6.80 -3.27 19.33
N ARG A 155 6.53 -3.67 20.58
CA ARG A 155 7.56 -4.04 21.56
C ARG A 155 8.36 -5.28 21.19
N VAL A 156 7.73 -6.24 20.50
CA VAL A 156 8.36 -7.52 20.11
C VAL A 156 8.83 -7.53 18.65
N ALA A 157 8.25 -6.66 17.81
CA ALA A 157 8.58 -6.55 16.40
C ALA A 157 10.00 -6.03 16.14
N ARG A 158 10.53 -6.33 14.95
CA ARG A 158 11.69 -5.64 14.38
C ARG A 158 11.31 -4.21 14.00
N SER A 159 10.13 -4.05 13.41
CA SER A 159 9.48 -2.78 13.10
C SER A 159 7.98 -3.01 13.02
N ALA A 160 7.18 -2.03 13.43
CA ALA A 160 5.74 -2.04 13.28
C ALA A 160 5.29 -0.69 12.74
N ILE A 161 4.71 -0.69 11.55
CA ILE A 161 4.26 0.50 10.84
C ILE A 161 2.74 0.45 10.68
N VAL A 162 2.07 1.54 11.02
CA VAL A 162 0.63 1.70 10.91
C VAL A 162 0.30 2.81 9.93
N PHE A 163 -0.58 2.51 8.98
CA PHE A 163 -1.17 3.47 8.05
C PHE A 163 -2.58 3.81 8.49
N ALA A 164 -2.82 5.09 8.73
CA ALA A 164 -4.15 5.62 8.99
C ALA A 164 -4.23 7.09 8.52
N ASP A 165 -5.43 7.53 8.18
CA ASP A 165 -5.75 8.94 7.95
C ASP A 165 -5.69 9.70 9.28
N LEU A 166 -4.49 10.11 9.67
CA LEU A 166 -4.19 10.77 10.93
C LEU A 166 -4.10 12.28 10.66
N ASP A 167 -5.25 12.94 10.49
CA ASP A 167 -5.36 14.42 10.44
C ASP A 167 -4.89 15.10 11.75
N THR A 168 -4.74 14.30 12.81
CA THR A 168 -4.07 14.69 14.04
C THR A 168 -3.03 13.62 14.35
N ALA A 169 -1.78 14.04 14.54
CA ALA A 169 -0.73 13.17 15.02
C ALA A 169 -1.18 12.54 16.33
N HIS A 170 -1.61 11.27 16.29
CA HIS A 170 -1.74 10.49 17.50
C HIS A 170 -0.32 10.34 18.01
N GLU A 171 0.03 11.06 19.09
CA GLU A 171 1.37 11.03 19.67
C GLU A 171 1.75 9.57 19.93
N ALA A 172 2.55 8.99 19.03
CA ALA A 172 3.11 7.67 19.23
C ALA A 172 4.00 7.80 20.46
N GLY A 173 3.57 7.22 21.58
CA GLY A 173 4.47 7.06 22.71
C GLY A 173 5.76 6.36 22.25
N PRO A 174 6.90 6.56 22.93
CA PRO A 174 8.22 6.09 22.48
C PRO A 174 8.36 4.57 22.30
N SER A 175 7.32 3.78 22.54
CA SER A 175 7.28 2.32 22.44
C SER A 175 6.12 1.81 21.57
N GLY A 176 5.42 2.70 20.86
CA GLY A 176 4.30 2.36 19.96
C GLY A 176 4.76 2.08 18.52
N PRO A 177 3.84 1.65 17.65
CA PRO A 177 4.13 1.53 16.23
C PRO A 177 4.43 2.90 15.61
N GLU A 178 5.27 2.90 14.58
CA GLU A 178 5.49 4.06 13.74
C GLU A 178 4.25 4.34 12.91
N GLN A 179 3.75 5.56 12.97
CA GLN A 179 2.53 5.93 12.26
C GLN A 179 2.88 6.71 11.00
N VAL A 180 2.29 6.31 9.87
CA VAL A 180 2.48 6.92 8.56
C VAL A 180 1.16 7.54 8.11
N HIS A 181 1.20 8.85 7.87
CA HIS A 181 0.09 9.58 7.27
C HIS A 181 -0.03 9.23 5.78
N LEU A 182 -1.26 9.08 5.31
CA LEU A 182 -1.56 8.80 3.90
C LEU A 182 -2.35 9.95 3.28
N GLU A 183 -1.86 10.43 2.13
CA GLU A 183 -2.55 11.41 1.28
C GLU A 183 -3.99 10.97 0.94
N ALA A 184 -4.90 11.94 0.79
CA ALA A 184 -6.33 11.70 0.62
C ALA A 184 -6.72 10.74 -0.51
N ASP A 185 -5.92 10.67 -1.56
CA ASP A 185 -6.13 9.83 -2.74
C ASP A 185 -5.34 8.51 -2.71
N ALA A 186 -4.52 8.27 -1.69
CA ALA A 186 -3.75 7.04 -1.55
C ALA A 186 -4.67 5.81 -1.47
N PRO A 187 -4.51 4.79 -2.35
CA PRO A 187 -5.39 3.62 -2.36
C PRO A 187 -5.42 2.86 -1.04
N LEU A 188 -4.31 2.87 -0.31
CA LEU A 188 -4.18 2.20 0.98
C LEU A 188 -5.14 2.79 2.04
N ARG A 189 -5.66 4.01 1.87
CA ARG A 189 -6.74 4.57 2.71
C ARG A 189 -8.08 3.84 2.56
N ARG A 190 -8.25 3.07 1.48
CA ARG A 190 -9.45 2.26 1.24
C ARG A 190 -9.22 0.78 1.53
N GLU A 191 -8.02 0.43 1.98
CA GLU A 191 -7.63 -0.93 2.30
C GLU A 191 -7.56 -1.16 3.80
N TRP A 192 -7.98 -2.35 4.17
CA TRP A 192 -7.68 -2.97 5.45
C TRP A 192 -6.53 -3.95 5.21
N ALA A 193 -5.44 -3.84 5.94
CA ALA A 193 -4.35 -4.80 5.82
C ALA A 193 -3.69 -5.11 7.17
N VAL A 194 -3.28 -6.35 7.33
CA VAL A 194 -2.33 -6.80 8.35
C VAL A 194 -1.31 -7.67 7.64
N VAL A 195 -0.06 -7.22 7.60
CA VAL A 195 1.04 -7.95 6.98
C VAL A 195 2.08 -8.25 8.06
N CYS A 196 2.45 -9.52 8.18
CA CYS A 196 3.47 -9.99 9.10
C CYS A 196 4.51 -10.77 8.31
N ASP A 197 5.65 -10.13 8.06
CA ASP A 197 6.81 -10.72 7.40
C ASP A 197 7.86 -11.07 8.46
N ALA A 198 8.11 -12.36 8.60
CA ALA A 198 9.08 -12.91 9.54
C ALA A 198 9.73 -14.16 8.92
N GLN A 199 10.79 -14.68 9.52
CA GLN A 199 11.48 -15.84 8.98
C GLN A 199 10.62 -17.09 9.09
N ASP A 200 10.05 -17.31 10.27
CA ASP A 200 9.27 -18.48 10.63
C ASP A 200 7.87 -18.08 11.13
N SER A 201 7.36 -16.90 10.75
CA SER A 201 6.01 -16.36 11.02
C SER A 201 5.46 -15.42 9.94
N THR A 202 5.28 -15.93 8.72
CA THR A 202 4.61 -15.23 7.61
C THR A 202 3.09 -15.40 7.64
N ALA A 203 2.36 -14.28 7.58
CA ALA A 203 0.93 -14.25 7.32
C ALA A 203 0.51 -12.86 6.85
N LEU A 204 -0.49 -12.80 5.95
CA LEU A 204 -1.10 -11.55 5.53
C LEU A 204 -2.62 -11.65 5.45
N LEU A 205 -3.26 -10.52 5.67
CA LEU A 205 -4.62 -10.20 5.27
C LEU A 205 -4.57 -8.86 4.53
N SER A 206 -5.15 -8.79 3.34
CA SER A 206 -5.39 -7.55 2.63
C SER A 206 -6.82 -7.56 2.11
N ALA A 207 -7.56 -6.48 2.33
CA ALA A 207 -8.94 -6.36 1.93
C ALA A 207 -9.24 -4.93 1.49
N TRP A 208 -10.15 -4.79 0.54
CA TRP A 208 -10.65 -3.49 0.11
C TRP A 208 -12.16 -3.46 0.22
N GLU A 209 -12.68 -2.29 0.57
CA GLU A 209 -14.12 -2.12 0.78
C GLU A 209 -14.87 -1.95 -0.53
N LEU A 210 -15.97 -2.69 -0.69
CA LEU A 210 -16.83 -2.54 -1.86
C LEU A 210 -17.57 -1.18 -1.83
N PRO A 211 -17.69 -0.46 -2.96
CA PRO A 211 -18.42 0.79 -3.03
C PRO A 211 -19.90 0.65 -2.65
N GLY A 212 -20.53 1.75 -2.21
CA GLY A 212 -21.98 1.83 -1.99
C GLY A 212 -22.46 1.36 -0.61
N GLN A 213 -21.57 1.26 0.37
CA GLN A 213 -21.88 0.73 1.72
C GLN A 213 -22.06 1.81 2.80
N THR A 214 -22.28 3.06 2.41
CA THR A 214 -22.41 4.21 3.34
C THR A 214 -23.57 4.10 4.31
N THR A 215 -24.60 3.31 3.99
CA THR A 215 -25.79 3.08 4.84
C THR A 215 -25.76 1.72 5.54
N VAL A 216 -24.74 0.91 5.32
CA VAL A 216 -24.60 -0.42 5.94
C VAL A 216 -24.03 -0.24 7.35
N ALA A 217 -24.60 -0.96 8.33
CA ALA A 217 -24.06 -0.97 9.69
C ALA A 217 -22.58 -1.37 9.66
N ASP A 218 -21.73 -0.68 10.43
CA ASP A 218 -20.27 -0.80 10.29
C ASP A 218 -19.75 -2.24 10.42
N ARG A 219 -20.31 -3.03 11.34
CA ARG A 219 -19.97 -4.46 11.52
C ARG A 219 -20.34 -5.35 10.32
N ASP A 220 -21.33 -4.94 9.54
CA ASP A 220 -21.91 -5.70 8.43
C ASP A 220 -21.35 -5.27 7.07
N ARG A 221 -20.46 -4.27 7.03
CA ARG A 221 -19.73 -3.86 5.82
C ARG A 221 -18.96 -5.05 5.25
N VAL A 222 -19.00 -5.17 3.93
CA VAL A 222 -18.43 -6.27 3.14
C VAL A 222 -17.19 -5.80 2.40
N PHE A 223 -16.17 -6.64 2.42
CA PHE A 223 -14.89 -6.40 1.81
C PHE A 223 -14.57 -7.57 0.89
N GLU A 224 -13.85 -7.28 -0.18
CA GLU A 224 -13.17 -8.34 -0.92
C GLU A 224 -11.75 -8.47 -0.36
N ALA A 225 -11.41 -9.68 0.08
CA ALA A 225 -10.27 -9.94 0.94
C ALA A 225 -9.45 -11.14 0.47
N ILE A 226 -8.13 -11.02 0.57
CA ILE A 226 -7.15 -12.08 0.36
C ILE A 226 -6.42 -12.28 1.68
N TRP A 227 -6.23 -13.53 2.07
CA TRP A 227 -5.36 -13.90 3.18
C TRP A 227 -4.51 -15.10 2.77
N THR A 228 -3.28 -15.16 3.25
CA THR A 228 -2.35 -16.26 2.96
C THR A 228 -1.21 -16.30 3.97
N VAL A 229 -0.53 -17.43 4.06
CA VAL A 229 0.74 -17.61 4.79
C VAL A 229 1.93 -17.77 3.86
N ASP A 230 1.69 -17.80 2.54
CA ASP A 230 2.72 -17.97 1.51
C ASP A 230 3.79 -16.86 1.65
N PRO A 231 5.05 -17.22 1.92
CA PRO A 231 6.12 -16.26 2.17
C PRO A 231 6.36 -15.32 0.97
N ASP A 232 6.20 -15.80 -0.27
CA ASP A 232 6.44 -14.99 -1.47
C ASP A 232 5.36 -13.90 -1.61
N ALA A 233 4.10 -14.23 -1.33
CA ALA A 233 2.99 -13.28 -1.32
C ALA A 233 3.08 -12.28 -0.16
N VAL A 234 3.44 -12.75 1.04
CA VAL A 234 3.64 -11.90 2.22
C VAL A 234 4.78 -10.91 1.97
N ARG A 235 5.88 -11.36 1.38
CA ARG A 235 7.03 -10.50 1.07
C ARG A 235 6.66 -9.43 0.04
N ASP A 236 5.91 -9.77 -1.00
CA ASP A 236 5.47 -8.79 -2.00
C ASP A 236 4.52 -7.75 -1.40
N ALA A 237 3.61 -8.15 -0.50
CA ALA A 237 2.76 -7.21 0.26
C ALA A 237 3.59 -6.30 1.18
N ALA A 238 4.56 -6.85 1.91
CA ALA A 238 5.45 -6.09 2.79
C ALA A 238 6.29 -5.06 2.02
N ARG A 239 6.77 -5.41 0.82
CA ARG A 239 7.50 -4.49 -0.06
C ARG A 239 6.65 -3.30 -0.50
N VAL A 240 5.37 -3.55 -0.82
CA VAL A 240 4.42 -2.46 -1.15
C VAL A 240 4.24 -1.55 0.04
N ALA A 241 3.93 -2.10 1.22
CA ALA A 241 3.74 -1.32 2.43
C ALA A 241 4.99 -0.50 2.79
N ALA A 242 6.18 -1.11 2.76
CA ALA A 242 7.44 -0.42 3.00
C ALA A 242 7.69 0.70 1.99
N ARG A 243 7.34 0.51 0.72
CA ARG A 243 7.45 1.56 -0.31
C ARG A 243 6.54 2.73 -0.01
N VAL A 244 5.26 2.48 0.30
CA VAL A 244 4.31 3.53 0.67
C VAL A 244 4.82 4.34 1.86
N ALA A 245 5.31 3.67 2.89
CA ALA A 245 5.87 4.34 4.06
C ALA A 245 7.14 5.13 3.74
N ALA A 246 8.03 4.58 2.91
CA ALA A 246 9.26 5.25 2.50
C ALA A 246 9.00 6.50 1.63
N ASP A 247 8.00 6.43 0.74
CA ASP A 247 7.56 7.54 -0.11
C ASP A 247 6.87 8.65 0.72
N ALA A 248 6.38 8.31 1.91
CA ALA A 248 5.89 9.25 2.94
C ALA A 248 6.98 9.66 3.94
N ASP A 249 8.25 9.61 3.53
CA ASP A 249 9.44 10.01 4.29
C ASP A 249 9.66 9.28 5.64
N ASN A 250 9.11 8.08 5.83
CA ASN A 250 9.41 7.28 7.02
C ASN A 250 10.83 6.67 6.94
N ALA A 251 11.70 7.08 7.85
CA ALA A 251 13.11 6.68 7.87
C ALA A 251 13.32 5.16 8.07
N THR A 252 12.54 4.52 8.94
CA THR A 252 12.63 3.06 9.14
C THR A 252 12.23 2.31 7.86
N ALA A 253 11.18 2.76 7.18
CA ALA A 253 10.70 2.17 5.94
C ALA A 253 11.72 2.29 4.81
N GLN A 254 12.45 3.41 4.71
CA GLN A 254 13.54 3.57 3.73
C GLN A 254 14.64 2.50 3.89
N LEU A 255 14.92 2.08 5.13
CA LEU A 255 15.83 0.96 5.41
C LEU A 255 15.17 -0.39 5.10
N LEU A 256 13.91 -0.59 5.51
CA LEU A 256 13.16 -1.82 5.28
C LEU A 256 12.99 -2.11 3.78
N VAL A 257 12.88 -1.10 2.93
CA VAL A 257 12.84 -1.27 1.46
C VAL A 257 14.05 -2.05 0.95
N GLN A 258 15.24 -1.82 1.52
CA GLN A 258 16.45 -2.55 1.14
C GLN A 258 16.45 -3.95 1.75
N GLU A 259 16.11 -4.08 3.03
CA GLU A 259 16.04 -5.38 3.74
C GLU A 259 15.04 -6.35 3.07
N LEU A 260 13.86 -5.85 2.70
CA LEU A 260 12.80 -6.64 2.07
C LEU A 260 13.10 -6.92 0.58
N ALA A 261 14.14 -6.35 -0.01
CA ALA A 261 14.53 -6.66 -1.39
C ALA A 261 15.00 -8.11 -1.53
N ASP A 262 15.58 -8.67 -0.46
CA ASP A 262 15.97 -10.07 -0.42
C ASP A 262 14.74 -11.00 -0.51
N PRO A 263 14.89 -12.21 -1.09
CA PRO A 263 13.81 -13.19 -1.10
C PRO A 263 13.48 -13.67 0.32
N PRO A 264 12.20 -14.01 0.59
CA PRO A 264 11.84 -14.53 1.90
C PRO A 264 12.45 -15.93 2.10
N ARG A 265 12.82 -16.25 3.34
CA ARG A 265 13.27 -17.61 3.68
C ARG A 265 12.05 -18.51 3.78
N ARG A 266 12.13 -19.71 3.19
CA ARG A 266 11.05 -20.70 3.29
C ARG A 266 11.17 -21.47 4.61
N ARG A 267 10.03 -21.64 5.28
CA ARG A 267 9.88 -22.45 6.50
C ARG A 267 9.95 -23.94 6.21
N ALA A 268 10.44 -24.71 7.18
CA ALA A 268 10.37 -26.17 7.14
C ALA A 268 8.94 -26.71 7.44
N ASN A 269 8.17 -26.03 8.30
CA ASN A 269 6.89 -26.53 8.85
C ASN A 269 5.68 -25.67 8.46
N GLU A 270 5.55 -25.34 7.18
CA GLU A 270 4.54 -24.41 6.66
C GLU A 270 3.08 -24.87 6.95
N ALA A 271 2.79 -26.15 6.81
CA ALA A 271 1.44 -26.70 6.97
C ALA A 271 0.91 -26.63 8.41
N GLU A 272 1.78 -26.86 9.41
CA GLU A 272 1.41 -26.80 10.82
C GLU A 272 1.11 -25.35 11.25
N ALA A 273 1.95 -24.41 10.81
CA ALA A 273 1.74 -22.98 11.07
C ALA A 273 0.44 -22.48 10.41
N ALA A 274 0.17 -22.88 9.17
CA ALA A 274 -1.07 -22.55 8.47
C ALA A 274 -2.29 -23.08 9.23
N THR A 275 -2.23 -24.33 9.70
CA THR A 275 -3.30 -24.98 10.46
C THR A 275 -3.53 -24.28 11.80
N ALA A 276 -2.47 -23.93 12.52
CA ALA A 276 -2.56 -23.21 13.79
C ALA A 276 -3.20 -21.82 13.61
N LEU A 277 -2.78 -21.07 12.59
CA LEU A 277 -3.36 -19.77 12.25
C LEU A 277 -4.85 -19.91 11.91
N PHE A 278 -5.20 -20.89 11.08
CA PHE A 278 -6.59 -21.13 10.66
C PHE A 278 -7.49 -21.49 11.85
N ASN A 279 -7.04 -22.37 12.74
CA ASN A 279 -7.77 -22.74 13.95
C ASN A 279 -8.02 -21.52 14.86
N ARG A 280 -7.03 -20.63 14.99
CA ARG A 280 -7.17 -19.38 15.74
C ARG A 280 -8.16 -18.43 15.07
N ALA A 281 -8.11 -18.30 13.75
CA ALA A 281 -9.05 -17.49 12.98
C ALA A 281 -10.49 -17.94 13.19
N ILE A 282 -10.77 -19.25 13.13
CA ILE A 282 -12.10 -19.80 13.41
C ILE A 282 -12.56 -19.41 14.82
N ALA A 283 -11.71 -19.60 15.83
CA ALA A 283 -12.04 -19.28 17.21
C ALA A 283 -12.38 -17.80 17.43
N TYR A 284 -11.67 -16.89 16.74
CA TYR A 284 -11.97 -15.47 16.79
C TYR A 284 -13.27 -15.11 16.06
N VAL A 285 -13.48 -15.68 14.87
CA VAL A 285 -14.70 -15.41 14.09
C VAL A 285 -15.94 -15.87 14.84
N ASP A 286 -15.88 -17.01 15.55
CA ASP A 286 -17.02 -17.50 16.35
C ASP A 286 -17.37 -16.57 17.51
N ARG A 287 -16.36 -16.00 18.19
CA ARG A 287 -16.55 -15.02 19.29
C ARG A 287 -17.11 -13.67 18.84
N LEU A 288 -16.95 -13.32 17.56
CA LEU A 288 -17.35 -12.03 17.00
C LEU A 288 -18.71 -12.09 16.27
N ARG A 289 -19.42 -13.22 16.35
CA ARG A 289 -20.77 -13.41 15.79
C ARG A 289 -21.85 -12.68 16.57
#